data_AF-A0A843I496-F1
#
_entry.id   AF-A0A843I496-F1
#
_cell.length_a   1.000
_cell.length_b   1.000
_cell.length_c   1.000
_cell.angle_alpha   90.00
_cell.angle_beta   90.00
_cell.angle_gamma   90.00
#
_symmetry.space_group_name_H-M   'P 1'
#
loop_
_entity.id
_entity.type
_entity.pdbx_description
1 polymer ?
#
loop_
_entity_poly.entity_id
_entity_poly.type
_entity_poly.pdbx_seq_one_letter_code
_entity_poly.pdbx_strand_id
1 'polypeptide(L)'
;MKLETVWVGRGGQGVVTAVYILAHASISEGLAATASPEFGAERRGAPVKAFLTISDNLDDSPEPIRSPDVAVFLDDKLIEP
;
A
#
# COMPACT_ATOMS: atom_id res chain seq x y z
N MET A 1 7.08 7.36 -15.03
CA MET A 1 7.46 6.30 -14.09
C MET A 1 6.28 6.02 -13.18
N LYS A 2 5.89 4.75 -13.07
CA LYS A 2 4.84 4.29 -12.15
C LYS A 2 5.47 3.26 -11.20
N LEU A 3 5.24 3.42 -9.91
CA LEU A 3 5.67 2.52 -8.85
C LEU A 3 4.42 1.98 -8.15
N GLU A 4 4.25 0.67 -8.16
CA GLU A 4 3.11 -0.02 -7.55
C GLU A 4 3.59 -0.93 -6.42
N THR A 5 3.03 -0.75 -5.23
CA THR A 5 3.48 -1.47 -4.04
C THR A 5 2.32 -2.10 -3.26
N VAL A 6 2.60 -3.27 -2.69
CA VAL A 6 1.73 -3.99 -1.76
C VAL A 6 2.38 -4.04 -0.40
N TRP A 7 1.63 -3.70 0.63
CA TRP A 7 2.06 -3.72 2.02
C TRP A 7 1.17 -4.67 2.80
N VAL A 8 1.76 -5.62 3.50
CA VAL A 8 1.05 -6.68 4.21
C VAL A 8 1.54 -6.72 5.65
N GLY A 9 0.61 -6.82 6.59
CA GLY A 9 0.90 -6.96 8.01
C GLY A 9 -0.36 -7.26 8.79
N ARG A 10 -0.38 -6.92 10.07
CA ARG A 10 -1.52 -7.08 10.96
C ARG A 10 -2.08 -5.76 11.43
N GLY A 11 -3.36 -5.76 11.79
CA GLY A 11 -4.00 -4.63 12.46
C GLY A 11 -3.19 -4.18 13.69
N GLY A 12 -2.80 -2.90 13.71
CA GLY A 12 -1.97 -2.30 14.76
C GLY A 12 -0.48 -2.15 14.43
N GLN A 13 0.01 -2.73 13.32
CA GLN A 13 1.43 -2.61 12.92
C GLN A 13 1.74 -1.36 12.08
N GLY A 14 0.74 -0.55 11.73
CA GLY A 14 0.95 0.69 10.97
C GLY A 14 1.00 0.52 9.45
N VAL A 15 0.60 -0.62 8.88
CA VAL A 15 0.56 -0.87 7.41
C VAL A 15 -0.14 0.26 6.64
N VAL A 16 -1.37 0.60 7.05
CA VAL A 16 -2.18 1.65 6.41
C VAL A 16 -1.56 3.03 6.60
N THR A 17 -1.05 3.29 7.81
CA THR A 17 -0.41 4.56 8.15
C THR A 17 0.83 4.81 7.29
N ALA A 18 1.67 3.79 7.09
CA ALA A 18 2.88 3.88 6.28
C ALA A 18 2.54 4.25 4.82
N VAL A 19 1.58 3.56 4.22
CA VAL A 19 1.12 3.81 2.85
C VAL A 19 0.56 5.23 2.69
N TYR A 20 -0.23 5.72 3.65
CA TYR A 20 -0.73 7.10 3.60
C TYR A 20 0.36 8.16 3.79
N ILE A 21 1.34 7.93 4.68
CA ILE A 21 2.48 8.84 4.83
C ILE A 21 3.24 8.96 3.51
N LEU A 22 3.54 7.83 2.85
CA LEU A 22 4.24 7.83 1.57
C LEU A 22 3.44 8.49 0.45
N ALA A 23 2.13 8.27 0.39
CA ALA A 23 1.26 8.96 -0.57
C ALA A 23 1.28 10.48 -0.36
N HIS A 24 1.12 10.96 0.89
CA HIS A 24 1.15 12.38 1.20
C HIS A 24 2.50 13.03 0.91
N ALA A 25 3.60 12.33 1.23
CA ALA A 25 4.94 12.80 0.89
C ALA A 25 5.11 12.91 -0.63
N SER A 26 4.68 11.90 -1.39
CA SER A 26 4.78 11.90 -2.86
C SER A 26 3.97 13.03 -3.50
N ILE A 27 2.75 13.26 -3.02
CA ILE A 27 1.91 14.38 -3.47
C ILE A 27 2.57 15.73 -3.15
N SER A 28 3.23 15.84 -1.99
CA SER A 28 3.94 17.07 -1.59
C SER A 28 5.16 17.35 -2.48
N GLU A 29 5.74 16.32 -3.10
CA GLU A 29 6.82 16.40 -4.10
C GLU A 29 6.28 16.59 -5.54
N GLY A 30 4.97 16.78 -5.72
CA GLY A 30 4.36 17.04 -7.03
C GLY A 30 4.05 15.79 -7.86
N LEU A 31 4.09 14.60 -7.26
CA LEU A 31 3.73 13.34 -7.90
C LEU A 31 2.24 13.01 -7.72
N ALA A 32 1.70 12.17 -8.60
CA ALA A 32 0.43 11.52 -8.35
C ALA A 32 0.61 10.36 -7.37
N ALA A 33 -0.26 10.23 -6.37
CA ALA A 33 -0.27 9.06 -5.51
C ALA A 33 -1.69 8.61 -5.16
N THR A 34 -1.90 7.29 -5.23
CA THR A 34 -3.14 6.64 -4.78
C THR A 34 -2.80 5.63 -3.71
N ALA A 35 -3.54 5.67 -2.60
CA ALA A 35 -3.35 4.77 -1.47
C ALA A 35 -4.71 4.19 -1.04
N SER A 36 -4.78 2.87 -0.88
CA SER A 36 -6.01 2.20 -0.43
C SER A 36 -5.71 1.04 0.52
N PRO A 37 -6.45 0.92 1.63
CA PRO A 37 -6.38 -0.24 2.50
C PRO A 37 -7.41 -1.31 2.08
N GLU A 38 -7.05 -2.57 2.27
CA GLU A 38 -7.94 -3.73 2.22
C GLU A 38 -7.93 -4.40 3.60
N PHE A 39 -9.11 -4.49 4.21
CA PHE A 39 -9.31 -5.08 5.52
C PHE A 39 -10.01 -6.43 5.38
N GLY A 40 -9.49 -7.46 6.06
CA GLY A 40 -10.23 -8.70 6.27
C GLY A 40 -11.43 -8.49 7.21
N ALA A 41 -12.30 -9.49 7.32
CA ALA A 41 -13.52 -9.43 8.15
C ALA A 41 -13.26 -9.36 9.67
N GLU A 42 -12.02 -9.57 10.13
CA GLU A 42 -11.68 -9.71 11.56
C GLU A 42 -11.24 -8.38 12.22
N ARG A 43 -11.57 -8.23 13.52
CA ARG A 43 -11.48 -6.94 14.24
C ARG A 43 -10.13 -6.65 14.91
N ARG A 44 -9.28 -7.64 15.22
CA ARG A 44 -7.97 -7.45 15.90
C ARG A 44 -6.94 -8.47 15.44
N GLY A 45 -5.72 -8.04 15.14
CA GLY A 45 -4.63 -8.92 14.69
C GLY A 45 -4.84 -9.55 13.31
N ALA A 46 -5.95 -9.21 12.64
CA ALA A 46 -6.28 -9.65 11.31
C ALA A 46 -5.20 -9.23 10.32
N PRO A 47 -4.93 -10.05 9.29
CA PRO A 47 -4.15 -9.62 8.14
C PRO A 47 -4.75 -8.35 7.53
N VAL A 48 -3.91 -7.36 7.29
CA VAL A 48 -4.22 -6.10 6.63
C VAL A 48 -3.34 -5.99 5.42
N LYS A 49 -3.92 -5.61 4.29
CA LYS A 49 -3.17 -5.21 3.10
C LYS A 49 -3.40 -3.73 2.84
N ALA A 50 -2.41 -3.06 2.30
CA ALA A 50 -2.55 -1.73 1.76
C ALA A 50 -1.79 -1.62 0.45
N PHE A 51 -2.32 -0.83 -0.46
CA PHE A 51 -1.82 -0.64 -1.80
C PHE A 51 -1.40 0.81 -1.96
N LEU A 52 -0.25 1.03 -2.59
CA LEU A 52 0.25 2.36 -2.90
C LEU A 52 0.77 2.39 -4.33
N THR A 53 0.22 3.30 -5.12
CA THR A 53 0.72 3.64 -6.45
C THR A 53 1.25 5.07 -6.42
N ILE A 54 2.46 5.28 -6.92
CA ILE A 54 3.07 6.61 -7.11
C ILE A 54 3.43 6.74 -8.59
N SER A 55 3.08 7.86 -9.22
CA SER A 55 3.33 8.12 -10.63
C SER A 55 3.79 9.56 -10.84
N ASP A 56 4.63 9.78 -11.85
CA ASP A 56 4.92 11.14 -12.36
C ASP A 56 3.81 11.66 -13.28
N ASN A 57 2.84 10.81 -13.65
CA ASN A 57 1.69 11.19 -14.45
C ASN A 57 0.47 11.51 -13.57
N LEU A 58 0.03 12.77 -13.58
CA LEU A 58 -1.14 13.25 -12.82
C LEU A 58 -2.48 12.75 -13.37
N ASP A 59 -2.50 12.29 -14.63
CA ASP A 59 -3.72 11.78 -15.29
C ASP A 59 -3.94 10.27 -15.05
N ASP A 60 -3.06 9.60 -14.28
CA ASP A 60 -3.22 8.18 -13.97
C ASP A 60 -4.48 7.95 -13.13
N SER A 61 -5.34 7.06 -13.64
CA SER A 61 -6.53 6.62 -12.92
C SER A 61 -6.19 5.59 -11.84
N PRO A 62 -6.96 5.55 -10.74
CA PRO A 62 -6.85 4.46 -9.77
C PRO A 62 -7.20 3.12 -10.42
N GLU A 63 -6.21 2.24 -10.56
CA GLU A 63 -6.40 0.86 -11.02
C GLU A 63 -5.98 -0.14 -9.93
N PRO A 64 -6.63 -1.32 -9.86
CA PRO A 64 -6.18 -2.39 -8.98
C PRO A 64 -4.76 -2.85 -9.34
N ILE A 65 -3.88 -2.90 -8.34
CA ILE A 65 -2.51 -3.42 -8.51
C ILE A 65 -2.57 -4.93 -8.74
N ARG A 66 -2.18 -5.37 -9.93
CA ARG A 66 -2.13 -6.81 -10.31
C ARG A 66 -0.74 -7.42 -10.16
N SER A 67 0.31 -6.62 -10.35
CA SER A 67 1.71 -7.05 -10.30
C SER A 67 2.55 -5.94 -9.67
N PRO A 68 2.75 -5.94 -8.34
CA PRO A 68 3.50 -4.88 -7.67
C PRO A 68 4.99 -4.95 -8.00
N ASP A 69 5.65 -3.80 -8.07
CA ASP A 69 7.10 -3.68 -8.14
C ASP A 69 7.76 -4.02 -6.79
N VAL A 70 7.07 -3.70 -5.70
CA VAL A 70 7.56 -3.92 -4.32
C VAL A 70 6.47 -4.52 -3.46
N ALA A 71 6.80 -5.59 -2.74
CA ALA A 71 5.98 -6.15 -1.67
C ALA A 71 6.69 -5.97 -0.32
N VAL A 72 6.00 -5.39 0.66
CA VAL A 72 6.53 -5.15 2.01
C VAL A 72 5.73 -5.96 3.01
N PHE A 73 6.41 -6.81 3.78
CA PHE A 73 5.80 -7.62 4.84
C PHE A 73 6.27 -7.15 6.21
N LEU A 74 5.32 -6.80 7.09
CA LEU A 74 5.58 -6.40 8.48
C LEU A 74 5.43 -7.58 9.46
N ASP A 75 5.04 -8.75 8.95
CA ASP A 75 4.95 -10.02 9.67
C ASP A 75 5.39 -11.14 8.72
N ASP A 76 6.46 -11.85 9.09
CA ASP A 76 7.03 -12.95 8.31
C ASP A 76 6.09 -14.15 8.21
N LYS A 77 5.18 -14.32 9.18
CA LYS A 77 4.19 -15.40 9.20
C LYS A 77 3.08 -15.23 8.15
N LEU A 78 3.03 -14.10 7.44
CA LEU A 78 2.09 -13.86 6.35
C LEU A 78 2.66 -14.24 4.98
N ILE A 79 3.91 -14.72 4.94
CA ILE A 79 4.54 -15.25 3.73
C ILE A 79 4.29 -16.76 3.71
N GLU A 80 3.57 -17.23 2.69
CA GLU A 80 3.43 -18.67 2.43
C GLU A 80 4.68 -19.20 1.70
N PRO A 81 5.17 -20.41 2.03
CA PRO A 81 6.32 -21.03 1.37
C PRO A 81 6.04 -21.47 -0.07
#